data_AF-M1T4H0-F1
#
_entry.id   AF-M1T4H0-F1
#
_cell.length_a   1.000
_cell.length_b   1.000
_cell.length_c   1.000
_cell.angle_alpha   90.00
_cell.angle_beta   90.00
_cell.angle_gamma   90.00
#
_symmetry.space_group_name_H-M   'P 1'
#
loop_
_entity.id
_entity.type
_entity.pdbx_description
1 polymer ?
#
loop_
_entity_poly.entity_id
_entity_poly.type
_entity_poly.pdbx_seq_one_letter_code
_entity_poly.pdbx_strand_id
1 'polypeptide(L)'
;MQSNVLSQTNLPKGDASTAALVDLCKNLDDLDGQNFCFGFGEGVYQAYLANHNTKMKSNICFAGNTGTREEILREFLAWTQANPQFNPERAAKTLVRFFEAKYPCK
;
A
#
# COMPACT_ATOMS: atom_id res chain seq x y z
N MET A 1 7.95 12.85 -29.54
CA MET A 1 8.21 11.76 -28.58
C MET A 1 7.22 11.92 -27.44
N GLN A 2 6.16 11.13 -27.43
CA GLN A 2 5.16 11.13 -26.36
C GLN A 2 5.76 10.41 -25.16
N SER A 3 5.98 11.14 -24.07
CA SER A 3 6.37 10.54 -22.81
C SER A 3 5.09 9.99 -22.16
N ASN A 4 4.93 8.67 -22.22
CA ASN A 4 4.00 7.93 -21.37
C ASN A 4 4.48 8.08 -19.92
N VAL A 5 4.01 9.14 -19.25
CA VAL A 5 4.13 9.26 -17.80
C VAL A 5 2.95 8.49 -17.23
N LEU A 6 3.25 7.35 -16.61
CA LEU A 6 2.35 6.49 -15.84
C LEU A 6 1.29 7.35 -15.12
N SER A 7 0.01 7.13 -15.44
CA SER A 7 -1.21 7.55 -14.74
C SER A 7 -1.06 8.58 -13.60
N GLN A 8 -0.61 9.80 -13.91
CA GLN A 8 -0.51 10.90 -12.94
C GLN A 8 -1.22 12.14 -13.46
N THR A 9 -2.54 12.08 -13.59
CA THR A 9 -3.30 13.28 -13.98
C THR A 9 -3.65 14.21 -12.82
N ASN A 10 -3.57 13.83 -11.53
CA ASN A 10 -4.01 14.75 -10.46
C ASN A 10 -3.31 14.68 -9.09
N LEU A 11 -2.24 13.91 -8.90
CA LEU A 11 -1.50 13.94 -7.64
C LEU A 11 -0.55 15.15 -7.60
N PRO A 12 -0.50 15.93 -6.51
CA PRO A 12 0.49 17.00 -6.36
C PRO A 12 1.89 16.41 -6.59
N LYS A 13 2.67 17.08 -7.43
CA LYS A 13 3.99 16.62 -7.87
C LYS A 13 4.87 16.27 -6.65
N GLY A 14 5.09 14.98 -6.40
CA GLY A 14 5.94 14.48 -5.31
C GLY A 14 5.24 14.16 -3.98
N ASP A 15 3.91 14.20 -3.93
CA ASP A 15 3.17 13.75 -2.75
C ASP A 15 3.10 12.22 -2.70
N ALA A 16 3.99 11.63 -1.90
CA ALA A 16 3.99 10.20 -1.59
C ALA A 16 3.43 9.93 -0.18
N SER A 17 2.55 10.79 0.32
CA SER A 17 1.88 10.62 1.60
C SER A 17 0.84 9.52 1.55
N THR A 18 0.46 8.99 2.72
CA THR A 18 -0.65 8.06 2.86
C THR A 18 -1.95 8.69 2.36
N ALA A 19 -2.20 9.98 2.64
CA ALA A 19 -3.40 10.68 2.20
C ALA A 19 -3.51 10.69 0.67
N ALA A 20 -2.41 10.99 -0.01
CA ALA A 20 -2.30 10.94 -1.47
C ALA A 20 -2.58 9.53 -2.02
N LEU A 21 -1.99 8.49 -1.41
CA LEU A 21 -2.26 7.11 -1.83
C LEU A 21 -3.75 6.74 -1.63
N VAL A 22 -4.34 7.09 -0.48
CA VAL A 22 -5.76 6.83 -0.21
C VAL A 22 -6.64 7.55 -1.21
N ASP A 23 -6.33 8.81 -1.54
CA ASP A 23 -7.11 9.59 -2.51
C ASP A 23 -7.10 8.96 -3.91
N LEU A 24 -5.95 8.41 -4.33
CA LEU A 24 -5.81 7.65 -5.58
C LEU A 24 -6.58 6.33 -5.53
N CYS A 25 -6.44 5.57 -4.44
CA CYS A 25 -6.93 4.19 -4.38
C CYS A 25 -8.41 4.06 -3.98
N LYS A 26 -9.04 5.12 -3.45
CA LYS A 26 -10.43 5.05 -2.93
C LYS A 26 -11.48 4.85 -4.03
N ASN A 27 -11.18 5.23 -5.27
CA ASN A 27 -12.07 4.95 -6.39
C ASN A 27 -11.83 3.52 -6.88
N LEU A 28 -12.72 2.60 -6.51
CA LEU A 28 -12.59 1.18 -6.87
C LEU A 28 -12.92 0.90 -8.34
N ASP A 29 -13.55 1.85 -9.03
CA ASP A 29 -13.89 1.75 -10.46
C ASP A 29 -12.77 2.31 -11.38
N ASP A 30 -11.75 2.97 -10.81
CA ASP A 30 -10.58 3.44 -11.55
C ASP A 30 -9.56 2.31 -11.72
N LEU A 31 -9.62 1.60 -12.85
CA LEU A 31 -8.75 0.46 -13.13
C LEU A 31 -7.25 0.82 -13.10
N ASP A 32 -6.88 2.01 -13.57
CA ASP A 32 -5.48 2.45 -13.58
C ASP A 32 -5.01 2.77 -12.15
N GLY A 33 -5.86 3.45 -11.37
CA GLY A 33 -5.65 3.68 -9.94
C GLY A 33 -5.50 2.36 -9.18
N GLN A 34 -6.39 1.40 -9.40
CA GLN A 34 -6.34 0.06 -8.79
C GLN A 34 -5.02 -0.66 -9.12
N ASN A 35 -4.65 -0.72 -10.40
CA ASN A 35 -3.41 -1.38 -10.83
C ASN A 35 -2.17 -0.72 -10.21
N PHE A 36 -2.14 0.61 -10.11
CA PHE A 36 -1.09 1.33 -9.40
C PHE A 36 -1.04 0.93 -7.92
N CYS A 37 -2.18 0.93 -7.24
CA CYS A 37 -2.26 0.62 -5.81
C CYS A 37 -1.85 -0.82 -5.49
N PHE A 38 -2.22 -1.78 -6.34
CA PHE A 38 -1.78 -3.17 -6.23
C PHE A 38 -0.27 -3.28 -6.43
N GLY A 39 0.26 -2.70 -7.50
CA GLY A 39 1.70 -2.75 -7.79
C GLY A 39 2.54 -2.04 -6.72
N PHE A 40 2.07 -0.90 -6.22
CA PHE A 40 2.74 -0.16 -5.15
C PHE A 40 2.72 -0.95 -3.84
N GLY A 41 1.58 -1.52 -3.44
CA GLY A 41 1.46 -2.35 -2.25
C GLY A 41 2.38 -3.58 -2.29
N GLU A 42 2.36 -4.30 -3.41
CA GLU A 42 3.24 -5.46 -3.65
C GLU A 42 4.72 -5.04 -3.59
N GLY A 43 5.09 -3.94 -4.27
CA GLY A 43 6.45 -3.42 -4.25
C GLY A 43 6.94 -3.03 -2.85
N VAL A 44 6.06 -2.44 -2.03
CA VAL A 44 6.38 -2.12 -0.62
C VAL A 44 6.60 -3.39 0.18
N TYR A 45 5.77 -4.41 0.01
CA TYR A 45 5.95 -5.69 0.71
C TYR A 45 7.23 -6.42 0.27
N GLN A 46 7.51 -6.46 -1.03
CA GLN A 46 8.77 -7.03 -1.54
C GLN A 46 9.99 -6.27 -1.02
N ALA A 47 9.92 -4.93 -0.95
CA ALA A 47 10.98 -4.12 -0.36
C ALA A 47 11.15 -4.41 1.14
N TYR A 48 10.07 -4.63 1.88
CA TYR A 48 10.14 -5.09 3.28
C TYR A 48 10.88 -6.42 3.39
N LEU A 49 10.53 -7.41 2.57
CA LEU A 49 11.19 -8.73 2.56
C LEU A 49 12.67 -8.62 2.16
N ALA A 50 13.01 -7.80 1.17
CA ALA A 50 14.38 -7.62 0.70
C ALA A 50 15.30 -6.96 1.75
N ASN A 51 14.73 -6.13 2.63
CA ASN A 51 15.46 -5.46 3.72
C ASN A 51 15.32 -6.19 5.06
N HIS A 52 14.58 -7.30 5.12
CA HIS A 52 14.36 -8.05 6.35
C HIS A 52 15.64 -8.81 6.74
N ASN A 53 16.00 -8.74 8.02
CA ASN A 53 17.10 -9.52 8.55
C ASN A 53 16.65 -10.97 8.72
N THR A 54 17.18 -11.86 7.89
CA THR A 54 16.84 -13.30 7.89
C THR A 54 17.10 -14.03 9.21
N LYS A 55 17.87 -13.42 10.13
CA LYS A 55 18.09 -13.96 11.50
C LYS A 55 16.99 -13.58 12.48
N MET A 56 16.12 -12.63 12.14
CA MET A 56 14.98 -12.20 12.94
C MET A 56 13.70 -12.84 12.40
N LYS A 57 12.68 -13.01 13.24
CA LYS A 57 11.36 -13.43 12.73
C LYS A 57 10.75 -12.30 11.89
N SER A 58 10.03 -12.63 10.82
CA SER A 58 9.18 -11.64 10.14
C SER A 58 8.05 -11.25 11.08
N ASN A 59 7.65 -9.98 11.04
CA ASN A 59 6.45 -9.52 11.75
C ASN A 59 5.20 -9.65 10.86
N ILE A 60 5.40 -9.77 9.53
CA ILE A 60 4.33 -9.85 8.54
C ILE A 60 4.32 -11.26 7.95
N CYS A 61 3.18 -11.93 8.01
CA CYS A 61 2.94 -13.24 7.42
C CYS A 61 1.63 -13.25 6.65
N PHE A 62 1.72 -13.14 5.32
CA PHE A 62 0.62 -13.47 4.43
C PHE A 62 0.44 -15.00 4.41
N ALA A 63 -0.66 -15.50 4.95
CA ALA A 63 -1.03 -16.91 4.85
C ALA A 63 -1.42 -17.25 3.40
N GLY A 64 -1.35 -18.54 3.01
CA GLY A 64 -1.73 -18.99 1.66
C GLY A 64 -3.20 -18.73 1.29
N ASN A 65 -4.03 -18.31 2.24
CA ASN A 65 -5.41 -17.88 2.06
C ASN A 65 -5.62 -16.37 2.32
N THR A 66 -4.54 -15.57 2.30
CA THR A 66 -4.73 -14.12 2.44
C THR A 66 -5.58 -13.65 1.26
N GLY A 67 -6.56 -12.81 1.56
CA GLY A 67 -7.58 -12.34 0.62
C GLY A 67 -7.00 -11.81 -0.69
N THR A 68 -7.88 -11.57 -1.66
CA THR A 68 -7.48 -11.01 -2.95
C THR A 68 -6.85 -9.63 -2.77
N ARG A 69 -6.04 -9.18 -3.74
CA ARG A 69 -5.45 -7.81 -3.72
C ARG A 69 -6.52 -6.72 -3.56
N GLU A 70 -7.71 -6.94 -4.11
CA GLU A 70 -8.87 -6.07 -3.95
C GLU A 70 -9.37 -6.05 -2.49
N GLU A 71 -9.40 -7.20 -1.82
CA GLU A 71 -9.77 -7.30 -0.40
C GLU A 71 -8.74 -6.59 0.49
N ILE A 72 -7.45 -6.85 0.27
CA ILE A 72 -6.34 -6.20 1.00
C ILE A 72 -6.39 -4.68 0.81
N LEU A 73 -6.68 -4.20 -0.41
CA LEU A 73 -6.81 -2.76 -0.65
C LEU A 73 -7.98 -2.15 0.12
N ARG A 74 -9.15 -2.80 0.12
CA ARG A 74 -10.32 -2.35 0.90
C ARG A 74 -10.00 -2.32 2.39
N GLU A 75 -9.30 -3.33 2.89
CA GLU A 75 -8.84 -3.37 4.28
C GLU A 75 -7.87 -2.24 4.61
N PHE A 76 -6.95 -1.91 3.70
CA PHE A 76 -6.04 -0.79 3.86
C PHE A 76 -6.79 0.55 3.90
N LEU A 77 -7.74 0.78 2.98
CA LEU A 77 -8.57 1.98 2.96
C LEU A 77 -9.40 2.12 4.25
N ALA A 78 -10.00 1.04 4.74
CA ALA A 78 -10.74 1.05 6.00
C ALA A 78 -9.82 1.29 7.21
N TRP A 79 -8.63 0.67 7.21
CA TRP A 79 -7.66 0.84 8.29
C TRP A 79 -7.11 2.26 8.36
N THR A 80 -6.83 2.90 7.22
CA THR A 80 -6.35 4.30 7.18
C THR A 80 -7.41 5.29 7.65
N GLN A 81 -8.70 5.05 7.36
CA GLN A 81 -9.80 5.84 7.94
C GLN A 81 -9.84 5.76 9.47
N ALA A 82 -9.57 4.58 10.04
CA ALA A 82 -9.49 4.38 11.49
C ALA A 82 -8.18 4.89 12.11
N ASN A 83 -7.17 5.21 11.29
CA ASN A 83 -5.85 5.65 11.73
C ASN A 83 -5.39 6.93 11.00
N PRO A 84 -6.17 8.04 11.07
CA PRO A 84 -5.91 9.25 10.29
C PRO A 84 -4.59 9.94 10.68
N GLN A 85 -4.01 9.64 11.84
CA GLN A 85 -2.72 10.15 12.28
C GLN A 85 -1.56 9.78 11.33
N PHE A 86 -1.71 8.75 10.50
CA PHE A 86 -0.70 8.33 9.53
C PHE A 86 -0.87 8.96 8.14
N ASN A 87 -1.93 9.75 7.92
CA ASN A 87 -2.18 10.45 6.66
C ASN A 87 -0.99 11.28 6.15
N PRO A 88 -0.24 12.04 7.00
CA PRO A 88 0.92 12.80 6.53
C PRO A 88 2.20 11.96 6.38
N GLU A 89 2.23 10.70 6.84
CA GLU A 89 3.42 9.84 6.69
C GLU A 89 3.59 9.38 5.23
N ARG A 90 4.80 8.92 4.88
CA ARG A 90 5.04 8.26 3.59
C ARG A 90 4.19 7.00 3.47
N ALA A 91 3.48 6.85 2.36
CA ALA A 91 2.54 5.74 2.14
C ALA A 91 3.18 4.35 2.32
N ALA A 92 4.43 4.17 1.85
CA ALA A 92 5.16 2.91 2.00
C ALA A 92 5.36 2.53 3.47
N LYS A 93 5.69 3.50 4.34
CA LYS A 93 5.84 3.26 5.78
C LYS A 93 4.51 2.84 6.40
N THR A 94 3.43 3.52 6.03
CA THR A 94 2.09 3.23 6.53
C THR A 94 1.57 1.87 6.06
N LEU A 95 1.87 1.46 4.83
CA LEU A 95 1.53 0.12 4.32
C LEU A 95 2.22 -0.98 5.12
N VAL A 96 3.51 -0.84 5.43
CA VAL A 96 4.21 -1.79 6.31
C VAL A 96 3.54 -1.86 7.68
N ARG A 97 3.20 -0.72 8.30
CA ARG A 97 2.45 -0.69 9.57
C ARG A 97 1.10 -1.40 9.48
N PHE A 98 0.36 -1.17 8.40
CA PHE A 98 -0.90 -1.84 8.12
C PHE A 98 -0.71 -3.35 8.04
N PHE A 99 0.29 -3.81 7.27
CA PHE A 99 0.59 -5.24 7.13
C PHE A 99 0.97 -5.88 8.47
N GLU A 100 1.79 -5.22 9.29
CA GLU A 100 2.14 -5.69 10.64
C GLU A 100 0.91 -5.79 11.54
N ALA A 101 -0.04 -4.85 11.44
CA ALA A 101 -1.25 -4.83 12.25
C ALA A 101 -2.30 -5.86 11.80
N LYS A 102 -2.41 -6.12 10.49
CA LYS A 102 -3.45 -7.00 9.92
C LYS A 102 -3.00 -8.43 9.69
N TYR A 103 -1.73 -8.64 9.36
CA TYR A 103 -1.20 -9.95 9.00
C TYR A 103 -0.01 -10.32 9.90
N PRO A 104 -0.18 -10.33 11.24
CA PRO A 104 0.90 -10.71 12.13
C PRO A 104 1.25 -12.19 11.97
N CYS A 105 2.54 -12.51 12.02
CA CYS A 105 2.98 -13.90 12.19
C CYS A 105 2.51 -14.44 13.57
N LYS A 106 1.98 -15.66 13.59
CA LYS A 106 1.63 -16.37 14.82
C LYS A 106 2.81 -17.22 15.33
#